data_AF-D8LUT9-F1
#
_entry.id   AF-D8LUT9-F1
#
_cell.length_a   1.000
_cell.length_b   1.000
_cell.length_c   1.000
_cell.angle_alpha   90.00
_cell.angle_beta   90.00
_cell.angle_gamma   90.00
#
_symmetry.space_group_name_H-M   'P 1'
#
loop_
_entity.id
_entity.type
_entity.pdbx_description
1 polymer ?
#
loop_
_entity_poly.entity_id
_entity_poly.type
_entity_poly.pdbx_seq_one_letter_code
_entity_poly.pdbx_strand_id
1 'polypeptide(L)'
;MKPNGWISLILSNRECVVLQLNNGVFMNQGFVLNEQKVLKVFGNHQIGAISHNEEQSIEVIEEGIVDLDHGSRFEGLVLAENKLGIPFGYGEMYDDGGILVYKGIMINRKRFGYGTSYHDNGLIEYEGYWCDDKRFGSGKVYDRYGKLVNECEWYNGIECDIDYEGDGSKPLNIGTKHLKLSDNCVLVDWDVSLLYNLESIEIGNDCFGSVKTFKIDGLNRLKTIKIGKNSFTQKKNWHGNDKSKSFHILNCESLEFIQNGTIRINSCNFYCSSFVIRGIDIILDI
;
A
#
# COMPACT_ATOMS: atom_id res chain seq x y z
N MET A 1 4.43 7.52 10.50
CA MET A 1 4.05 6.18 9.96
C MET A 1 3.64 6.21 8.48
N LYS A 2 4.25 7.05 7.63
CA LYS A 2 3.65 7.35 6.32
C LYS A 2 4.28 6.51 5.20
N PRO A 3 3.47 5.95 4.26
CA PRO A 3 4.00 5.25 3.11
C PRO A 3 4.94 6.14 2.28
N ASN A 4 5.99 5.55 1.76
CA ASN A 4 6.99 6.22 0.93
C ASN A 4 7.32 5.35 -0.29
N GLY A 5 7.50 5.99 -1.44
CA GLY A 5 7.66 5.30 -2.72
C GLY A 5 6.31 4.93 -3.35
N TRP A 6 6.33 3.90 -4.18
CA TRP A 6 5.13 3.44 -4.86
C TRP A 6 4.22 2.64 -3.93
N ILE A 7 2.92 2.88 -4.05
CA ILE A 7 1.86 2.07 -3.45
C ILE A 7 0.95 1.53 -4.55
N SER A 8 0.38 0.35 -4.35
CA SER A 8 -0.64 -0.22 -5.22
C SER A 8 -1.89 -0.54 -4.40
N LEU A 9 -3.02 0.00 -4.85
CA LEU A 9 -4.35 -0.28 -4.35
C LEU A 9 -5.01 -1.27 -5.30
N ILE A 10 -5.08 -2.54 -4.89
CA ILE A 10 -5.72 -3.59 -5.68
C ILE A 10 -7.23 -3.49 -5.51
N LEU A 11 -7.95 -3.30 -6.61
CA LEU A 11 -9.40 -3.26 -6.70
C LEU A 11 -9.94 -4.62 -7.15
N SER A 12 -11.26 -4.73 -7.29
CA SER A 12 -11.89 -5.92 -7.89
C SER A 12 -11.45 -6.12 -9.35
N ASN A 13 -11.55 -7.36 -9.85
CA ASN A 13 -11.30 -7.71 -11.25
C ASN A 13 -9.88 -7.36 -11.75
N ARG A 14 -8.89 -7.43 -10.86
CA ARG A 14 -7.47 -7.16 -11.16
C ARG A 14 -7.21 -5.75 -11.72
N GLU A 15 -8.12 -4.83 -11.47
CA GLU A 15 -7.85 -3.41 -11.60
C GLU A 15 -7.01 -2.96 -10.41
N CYS A 16 -6.09 -2.02 -10.63
CA CYS A 16 -5.33 -1.43 -9.55
C CYS A 16 -5.04 0.05 -9.79
N VAL A 17 -4.90 0.78 -8.68
CA VAL A 17 -4.45 2.16 -8.68
C VAL A 17 -3.06 2.20 -8.08
N VAL A 18 -2.08 2.61 -8.88
CA VAL A 18 -0.69 2.72 -8.47
C VAL A 18 -0.36 4.19 -8.29
N LEU A 19 0.13 4.59 -7.11
CA LEU A 19 0.43 5.99 -6.78
C LEU A 19 1.83 6.11 -6.20
N GLN A 20 2.54 7.17 -6.56
CA GLN A 20 3.81 7.51 -5.94
C GLN A 20 3.59 8.48 -4.79
N LEU A 21 4.07 8.12 -3.61
CA LEU A 21 3.99 8.91 -2.38
C LEU A 21 5.39 9.29 -1.87
N ASN A 22 5.52 10.47 -1.29
CA ASN A 22 6.67 10.87 -0.49
C ASN A 22 6.19 11.21 0.91
N ASN A 23 6.51 10.38 1.89
CA ASN A 23 6.03 10.52 3.27
C ASN A 23 4.51 10.79 3.36
N GLY A 24 3.72 9.99 2.63
CA GLY A 24 2.26 10.08 2.57
C GLY A 24 1.70 11.22 1.73
N VAL A 25 2.53 12.06 1.11
CA VAL A 25 2.11 13.11 0.19
C VAL A 25 2.12 12.56 -1.24
N PHE A 26 1.01 12.71 -1.96
CA PHE A 26 0.93 12.29 -3.36
C PHE A 26 1.84 13.14 -4.24
N MET A 27 2.72 12.46 -5.00
CA MET A 27 3.75 13.10 -5.82
C MET A 27 3.26 13.46 -7.23
N ASN A 28 1.95 13.46 -7.46
CA ASN A 28 1.35 13.71 -8.77
C ASN A 28 1.87 12.76 -9.85
N GLN A 29 2.07 11.49 -9.48
CA GLN A 29 2.45 10.42 -10.39
C GLN A 29 1.68 9.16 -10.03
N GLY A 30 0.96 8.59 -10.99
CA GLY A 30 0.21 7.37 -10.77
C GLY A 30 -0.51 6.88 -12.00
N PHE A 31 -1.05 5.67 -11.89
CA PHE A 31 -1.75 4.99 -12.95
C PHE A 31 -2.99 4.27 -12.41
N VAL A 32 -4.06 4.26 -13.20
CA VAL A 32 -5.14 3.28 -13.05
C VAL A 32 -4.94 2.23 -14.13
N LEU A 33 -4.85 0.97 -13.74
CA LEU A 33 -4.51 -0.14 -14.62
C LEU A 33 -5.59 -1.21 -14.53
N ASN A 34 -5.78 -1.93 -15.64
CA ASN A 34 -6.31 -3.29 -15.61
C ASN A 34 -5.27 -4.25 -16.22
N GLU A 35 -5.63 -5.51 -16.42
CA GLU A 35 -4.70 -6.51 -16.96
C GLU A 35 -4.26 -6.26 -18.41
N GLN A 36 -4.95 -5.38 -19.14
CA GLN A 36 -4.76 -5.20 -20.58
C GLN A 36 -4.19 -3.83 -20.94
N LYS A 37 -4.49 -2.78 -20.17
CA LYS A 37 -4.11 -1.41 -20.51
C LYS A 37 -4.00 -0.48 -19.31
N VAL A 38 -3.34 0.65 -19.55
CA VAL A 38 -3.40 1.82 -18.68
C VAL A 38 -4.72 2.55 -18.94
N LEU A 39 -5.59 2.59 -17.93
CA LEU A 39 -6.90 3.24 -18.00
C LEU A 39 -6.81 4.75 -17.79
N LYS A 40 -5.91 5.20 -16.93
CA LYS A 40 -5.69 6.61 -16.62
C LYS A 40 -4.27 6.85 -16.11
N VAL A 41 -3.69 7.99 -16.47
CA VAL A 41 -2.44 8.52 -15.91
C VAL A 41 -2.79 9.69 -14.99
N PHE A 42 -2.13 9.79 -13.84
CA PHE A 42 -2.25 10.92 -12.93
C PHE A 42 -1.00 11.80 -12.98
N GLY A 43 -1.24 13.11 -13.11
CA GLY A 43 -0.23 14.17 -13.05
C GLY A 43 0.70 14.27 -14.25
N ASN A 44 1.71 15.13 -14.15
CA ASN A 44 2.69 15.40 -15.21
C ASN A 44 3.76 14.30 -15.26
N HIS A 45 3.34 13.04 -15.41
CA HIS A 45 4.29 11.96 -15.58
C HIS A 45 4.98 12.14 -16.94
N GLN A 46 6.30 12.36 -16.91
CA GLN A 46 7.12 12.34 -18.11
C GLN A 46 7.37 10.89 -18.49
N ILE A 47 6.56 10.38 -19.41
CA ILE A 47 6.87 9.14 -20.13
C ILE A 47 7.64 9.61 -21.35
N GLY A 48 8.93 9.29 -21.42
CA GLY A 48 9.77 9.81 -22.51
C GLY A 48 9.83 11.34 -22.52
N ALA A 49 9.65 11.93 -23.70
CA ALA A 49 9.71 13.39 -23.89
C ALA A 49 8.35 14.09 -23.66
N ILE A 50 7.30 13.34 -23.33
CA ILE A 50 5.93 13.85 -23.25
C ILE A 50 5.52 14.10 -21.80
N SER A 51 5.07 15.33 -21.53
CA SER A 51 4.35 15.67 -20.29
C SER A 51 2.85 15.49 -20.51
N HIS A 52 2.23 14.55 -19.80
CA HIS A 52 0.77 14.41 -19.84
C HIS A 52 0.10 15.55 -19.05
N ASN A 53 -0.63 16.43 -19.73
CA ASN A 53 -1.62 17.34 -19.12
C ASN A 53 -3.02 16.73 -19.29
N GLU A 54 -3.92 16.98 -18.33
CA GLU A 54 -5.23 16.33 -18.15
C GLU A 54 -6.23 16.43 -19.34
N GLU A 55 -5.89 17.11 -20.44
CA GLU A 55 -6.78 17.37 -21.58
C GLU A 55 -6.26 16.86 -22.95
N GLN A 56 -5.11 16.19 -23.02
CA GLN A 56 -4.64 15.60 -24.28
C GLN A 56 -5.07 14.14 -24.41
N SER A 57 -5.94 13.88 -25.38
CA SER A 57 -6.27 12.54 -25.87
C SER A 57 -4.99 11.72 -26.02
N ILE A 58 -4.96 10.55 -25.39
CA ILE A 58 -3.92 9.53 -25.50
C ILE A 58 -3.38 9.50 -26.95
N GLU A 59 -2.14 9.98 -27.12
CA GLU A 59 -1.41 9.81 -28.37
C GLU A 59 -1.29 8.30 -28.67
N VAL A 60 -1.39 7.97 -29.95
CA VAL A 60 -1.71 6.63 -30.50
C VAL A 60 -1.02 5.50 -29.74
N ILE A 61 -1.80 4.76 -28.93
CA ILE A 61 -1.38 3.45 -28.43
C ILE A 61 -1.61 2.46 -29.56
N GLU A 62 -0.54 1.81 -30.01
CA GLU A 62 -0.58 0.79 -31.04
C GLU A 62 0.17 -0.48 -30.62
N GLU A 63 -0.06 -1.56 -31.34
CA GLU A 63 0.77 -2.77 -31.24
C GLU A 63 2.13 -2.47 -31.88
N GLY A 64 3.21 -2.74 -31.17
CA GLY A 64 4.56 -2.48 -31.63
C GLY A 64 5.61 -3.36 -30.99
N ILE A 65 6.80 -3.33 -31.58
CA ILE A 65 7.99 -4.02 -31.09
C ILE A 65 9.01 -2.97 -30.66
N VAL A 66 9.51 -3.08 -29.44
CA VAL A 66 10.51 -2.17 -28.87
C VAL A 66 11.72 -2.97 -28.44
N ASP A 67 12.86 -2.70 -29.05
CA ASP A 67 14.15 -3.16 -28.53
C ASP A 67 14.47 -2.36 -27.26
N LEU A 68 14.60 -3.09 -26.15
CA LEU A 68 14.99 -2.58 -24.85
C LEU A 68 16.51 -2.63 -24.70
N ASP A 69 17.00 -2.43 -23.48
CA ASP A 69 18.43 -2.45 -23.21
C ASP A 69 19.01 -3.88 -23.35
N HIS A 70 20.26 -3.97 -23.79
CA HIS A 70 21.03 -5.21 -23.89
C HIS A 70 20.44 -6.31 -24.81
N GLY A 71 19.58 -5.96 -25.75
CA GLY A 71 19.03 -6.91 -26.73
C GLY A 71 17.71 -7.57 -26.29
N SER A 72 17.21 -7.25 -25.10
CA SER A 72 15.85 -7.59 -24.69
C SER A 72 14.83 -6.91 -25.60
N ARG A 73 13.66 -7.53 -25.75
CA ARG A 73 12.61 -7.06 -26.68
C ARG A 73 11.25 -7.06 -25.98
N PHE A 74 10.46 -6.03 -26.22
CA PHE A 74 9.05 -5.97 -25.82
C PHE A 74 8.16 -6.00 -27.06
N GLU A 75 7.09 -6.80 -27.02
CA GLU A 75 6.05 -6.87 -28.04
C GLU A 75 4.69 -6.62 -27.40
N GLY A 76 3.98 -5.58 -27.83
CA GLY A 76 2.64 -5.28 -27.31
C GLY A 76 2.27 -3.81 -27.45
N LEU A 77 1.51 -3.29 -26.49
CA LEU A 77 1.02 -1.91 -26.53
C LEU A 77 2.15 -0.90 -26.26
N VAL A 78 2.35 0.01 -27.21
CA VAL A 78 3.38 1.04 -27.18
C VAL A 78 2.80 2.44 -27.36
N LEU A 79 3.37 3.42 -26.68
CA LEU A 79 3.21 4.83 -27.01
C LEU A 79 4.14 5.15 -28.20
N ALA A 80 3.58 5.60 -29.32
CA ALA A 80 4.34 5.94 -30.51
C ALA A 80 5.03 7.32 -30.37
N GLU A 81 6.19 7.37 -29.69
CA GLU A 81 7.05 8.56 -29.60
C GLU A 81 8.27 8.46 -30.54
N ASN A 82 8.48 9.47 -31.41
CA ASN A 82 9.76 9.75 -32.10
C ASN A 82 10.58 8.53 -32.59
N LYS A 83 9.95 7.63 -33.37
CA LYS A 83 10.52 6.39 -33.98
C LYS A 83 10.92 5.26 -33.01
N LEU A 84 11.04 5.52 -31.70
CA LEU A 84 11.35 4.53 -30.68
C LEU A 84 10.15 4.43 -29.75
N GLY A 85 9.25 3.47 -30.01
CA GLY A 85 8.06 3.26 -29.19
C GLY A 85 8.43 3.01 -27.72
N ILE A 86 7.57 3.45 -26.81
CA ILE A 86 7.73 3.24 -25.36
C ILE A 86 6.69 2.22 -24.89
N PRO A 87 7.07 1.12 -24.20
CA PRO A 87 6.09 0.18 -23.66
C PRO A 87 5.06 0.91 -22.77
N PHE A 88 3.78 0.77 -23.11
CA PHE A 88 2.69 1.44 -22.42
C PHE A 88 1.39 0.61 -22.50
N GLY A 89 1.36 -0.46 -21.73
CA GLY A 89 0.22 -1.38 -21.66
C GLY A 89 0.67 -2.83 -21.62
N TYR A 90 -0.25 -3.73 -21.96
CA TYR A 90 0.03 -5.16 -21.96
C TYR A 90 0.99 -5.53 -23.09
N GLY A 91 1.90 -6.47 -22.79
CA GLY A 91 2.73 -7.10 -23.80
C GLY A 91 3.57 -8.23 -23.23
N GLU A 92 4.45 -8.75 -24.07
CA GLU A 92 5.37 -9.84 -23.81
C GLU A 92 6.81 -9.31 -23.87
N MET A 93 7.61 -9.64 -22.86
CA MET A 93 9.02 -9.29 -22.82
C MET A 93 9.87 -10.54 -23.01
N TYR A 94 10.86 -10.42 -23.86
CA TYR A 94 11.84 -11.43 -24.20
C TYR A 94 13.24 -10.95 -23.80
N ASP A 95 14.10 -11.87 -23.35
CA ASP A 95 15.52 -11.60 -23.13
C ASP A 95 16.31 -11.54 -24.45
N ASP A 96 17.64 -11.35 -24.36
CA ASP A 96 18.56 -11.28 -25.49
C ASP A 96 18.72 -12.62 -26.25
N GLY A 97 18.35 -13.73 -25.62
CA GLY A 97 18.24 -15.05 -26.22
C GLY A 97 16.90 -15.31 -26.92
N GLY A 98 15.95 -14.38 -26.83
CA GLY A 98 14.59 -14.53 -27.34
C GLY A 98 13.70 -15.44 -26.47
N ILE A 99 14.07 -15.68 -25.22
CA ILE A 99 13.28 -16.44 -24.25
C ILE A 99 12.25 -15.49 -23.62
N LEU A 100 11.00 -15.93 -23.55
CA LEU A 100 9.94 -15.19 -22.89
C LEU A 100 10.22 -15.10 -21.38
N VAL A 101 10.31 -13.88 -20.84
CA VAL A 101 10.60 -13.63 -19.43
C VAL A 101 9.44 -12.98 -18.68
N TYR A 102 8.52 -12.31 -19.36
CA TYR A 102 7.36 -11.66 -18.72
C TYR A 102 6.17 -11.46 -19.66
N LYS A 103 4.96 -11.55 -19.11
CA LYS A 103 3.70 -11.10 -19.71
C LYS A 103 2.93 -10.22 -18.72
N GLY A 104 2.49 -9.05 -19.16
CA GLY A 104 1.68 -8.16 -18.31
C GLY A 104 1.85 -6.70 -18.70
N ILE A 105 1.37 -5.81 -17.85
CA ILE A 105 1.49 -4.36 -18.08
C ILE A 105 2.95 -3.94 -17.93
N MET A 106 3.44 -3.20 -18.92
CA MET A 106 4.71 -2.48 -18.88
C MET A 106 4.48 -1.01 -19.18
N ILE A 107 5.08 -0.14 -18.36
CA ILE A 107 5.02 1.31 -18.52
C ILE A 107 6.45 1.81 -18.42
N ASN A 108 6.93 2.45 -19.48
CA ASN A 108 8.29 2.99 -19.54
C ASN A 108 9.35 1.97 -19.08
N ARG A 109 9.32 0.79 -19.72
CA ARG A 109 10.26 -0.34 -19.48
C ARG A 109 10.23 -0.95 -18.08
N LYS A 110 9.20 -0.64 -17.27
CA LYS A 110 9.04 -1.20 -15.92
C LYS A 110 7.72 -1.97 -15.82
N ARG A 111 7.74 -3.08 -15.08
CA ARG A 111 6.54 -3.90 -14.83
C ARG A 111 5.61 -3.22 -13.83
N PHE A 112 4.32 -3.21 -14.15
CA PHE A 112 3.25 -2.69 -13.29
C PHE A 112 2.02 -3.59 -13.34
N GLY A 113 1.11 -3.44 -12.38
CA GLY A 113 -0.17 -4.15 -12.38
C GLY A 113 -0.01 -5.66 -12.23
N TYR A 114 -1.01 -6.43 -12.62
CA TYR A 114 -0.92 -7.89 -12.60
C TYR A 114 -0.08 -8.40 -13.78
N GLY A 115 0.81 -9.36 -13.54
CA GLY A 115 1.63 -9.96 -14.58
C GLY A 115 2.34 -11.25 -14.14
N THR A 116 2.87 -11.95 -15.12
CA THR A 116 3.48 -13.28 -14.96
C THR A 116 4.92 -13.25 -15.49
N SER A 117 5.89 -13.65 -14.68
CA SER A 117 7.27 -13.91 -15.13
C SER A 117 7.55 -15.40 -15.25
N TYR A 118 8.57 -15.75 -16.03
CA TYR A 118 8.89 -17.12 -16.40
C TYR A 118 10.35 -17.45 -16.13
N HIS A 119 10.60 -18.72 -15.79
CA HIS A 119 11.94 -19.31 -15.80
C HIS A 119 12.42 -19.48 -17.24
N ASP A 120 13.73 -19.70 -17.40
CA ASP A 120 14.38 -20.00 -18.68
C ASP A 120 13.80 -21.23 -19.42
N ASN A 121 13.18 -22.15 -18.67
CA ASN A 121 12.50 -23.32 -19.22
C ASN A 121 11.03 -23.07 -19.64
N GLY A 122 10.56 -21.83 -19.56
CA GLY A 122 9.22 -21.40 -19.95
C GLY A 122 8.12 -21.69 -18.92
N LEU A 123 8.45 -22.27 -17.76
CA LEU A 123 7.48 -22.42 -16.66
C LEU A 123 7.36 -21.10 -15.88
N ILE A 124 6.21 -20.89 -15.25
CA ILE A 124 5.95 -19.70 -14.44
C ILE A 124 6.98 -19.62 -13.30
N GLU A 125 7.56 -18.45 -13.10
CA GLU A 125 8.43 -18.12 -11.97
C GLU A 125 7.63 -17.36 -10.90
N TYR A 126 6.86 -16.37 -11.34
CA TYR A 126 5.99 -15.58 -10.47
C TYR A 126 4.72 -15.18 -11.20
N GLU A 127 3.61 -15.20 -10.47
CA GLU A 127 2.31 -14.70 -10.93
C GLU A 127 1.72 -13.79 -9.84
N GLY A 128 1.56 -12.50 -10.12
CA GLY A 128 1.07 -11.56 -9.11
C GLY A 128 1.19 -10.11 -9.54
N TYR A 129 1.07 -9.19 -8.57
CA TYR A 129 1.19 -7.77 -8.88
C TYR A 129 2.65 -7.30 -8.91
N TRP A 130 2.88 -6.27 -9.71
CA TRP A 130 4.13 -5.59 -9.94
C TRP A 130 3.93 -4.09 -9.78
N CYS A 131 4.96 -3.42 -9.31
CA CYS A 131 5.01 -1.98 -9.26
C CYS A 131 6.45 -1.51 -9.36
N ASP A 132 6.75 -0.67 -10.36
CA ASP A 132 8.10 -0.12 -10.56
C ASP A 132 9.17 -1.22 -10.63
N ASP A 133 8.84 -2.28 -11.40
CA ASP A 133 9.68 -3.47 -11.60
C ASP A 133 9.89 -4.39 -10.38
N LYS A 134 9.17 -4.12 -9.28
CA LYS A 134 9.25 -4.92 -8.06
C LYS A 134 7.94 -5.67 -7.85
N ARG A 135 8.03 -6.90 -7.32
CA ARG A 135 6.85 -7.64 -6.83
C ARG A 135 6.14 -6.80 -5.78
N PHE A 136 4.82 -6.72 -5.89
CA PHE A 136 3.97 -5.91 -5.02
C PHE A 136 2.65 -6.62 -4.79
N GLY A 137 1.98 -6.40 -3.67
CA GLY A 137 0.67 -6.99 -3.36
C GLY A 137 0.70 -8.52 -3.35
N SER A 138 -0.43 -9.16 -3.63
CA SER A 138 -0.50 -10.62 -3.64
C SER A 138 0.26 -11.23 -4.83
N GLY A 139 0.97 -12.33 -4.56
CA GLY A 139 1.68 -13.06 -5.60
C GLY A 139 2.04 -14.50 -5.21
N LYS A 140 2.17 -15.34 -6.24
CA LYS A 140 2.55 -16.75 -6.16
C LYS A 140 3.91 -16.96 -6.80
N VAL A 141 4.78 -17.71 -6.14
CA VAL A 141 6.11 -18.09 -6.62
C VAL A 141 6.15 -19.58 -6.89
N TYR A 142 6.73 -19.95 -8.03
CA TYR A 142 6.84 -21.35 -8.45
C TYR A 142 8.30 -21.72 -8.70
N ASP A 143 8.67 -22.96 -8.42
CA ASP A 143 10.00 -23.48 -8.76
C ASP A 143 10.11 -23.83 -10.25
N ARG A 144 11.31 -24.24 -10.69
CA ARG A 144 11.58 -24.63 -12.07
C ARG A 144 10.90 -25.94 -12.51
N TYR A 145 10.13 -26.59 -11.64
CA TYR A 145 9.30 -27.74 -11.98
C TYR A 145 7.81 -27.39 -12.00
N GLY A 146 7.47 -26.10 -11.84
CA GLY A 146 6.10 -25.60 -11.81
C GLY A 146 5.38 -25.85 -10.49
N LYS A 147 6.10 -26.23 -9.42
CA LYS A 147 5.50 -26.43 -8.10
C LYS A 147 5.39 -25.11 -7.37
N LEU A 148 4.22 -24.84 -6.78
CA LEU A 148 4.02 -23.68 -5.90
C LEU A 148 4.97 -23.77 -4.70
N VAL A 149 5.80 -22.75 -4.55
CA VAL A 149 6.77 -22.60 -3.45
C VAL A 149 6.23 -21.66 -2.38
N ASN A 150 5.62 -20.55 -2.78
CA ASN A 150 5.13 -19.53 -1.86
C ASN A 150 3.91 -18.80 -2.43
N GLU A 151 3.03 -18.32 -1.54
CA GLU A 151 1.92 -17.42 -1.82
C GLU A 151 1.82 -16.41 -0.68
N CYS A 152 2.16 -15.15 -0.94
CA CYS A 152 2.25 -14.11 0.08
C CYS A 152 1.99 -12.71 -0.47
N GLU A 153 2.00 -11.71 0.41
CA GLU A 153 1.98 -10.29 0.05
C GLU A 153 3.42 -9.79 -0.15
N TRP A 154 3.61 -8.88 -1.11
CA TRP A 154 4.88 -8.28 -1.45
C TRP A 154 4.81 -6.76 -1.29
N TYR A 155 5.89 -6.16 -0.82
CA TYR A 155 6.02 -4.70 -0.80
C TYR A 155 7.43 -4.34 -1.26
N ASN A 156 7.52 -3.62 -2.39
CA ASN A 156 8.80 -3.24 -2.99
C ASN A 156 9.77 -4.43 -3.16
N GLY A 157 9.25 -5.60 -3.56
CA GLY A 157 10.05 -6.80 -3.82
C GLY A 157 10.41 -7.60 -2.57
N ILE A 158 9.94 -7.20 -1.39
CA ILE A 158 10.18 -7.90 -0.14
C ILE A 158 8.89 -8.62 0.27
N GLU A 159 8.99 -9.91 0.60
CA GLU A 159 7.90 -10.69 1.20
C GLU A 159 7.48 -10.03 2.52
N CYS A 160 6.20 -9.73 2.64
CA CYS A 160 5.63 -9.10 3.82
C CYS A 160 4.63 -10.03 4.48
N ASP A 161 4.69 -10.06 5.80
CA ASP A 161 3.62 -10.62 6.60
C ASP A 161 2.41 -9.67 6.58
N ILE A 162 1.22 -10.24 6.73
CA ILE A 162 -0.01 -9.49 6.98
C ILE A 162 -0.02 -8.89 8.40
N ASP A 163 0.82 -9.42 9.28
CA ASP A 163 0.99 -8.97 10.66
C ASP A 163 2.22 -8.07 10.80
N TYR A 164 2.04 -6.93 11.45
CA TYR A 164 3.14 -6.09 11.91
C TYR A 164 3.28 -6.20 13.42
N GLU A 165 4.44 -6.62 13.90
CA GLU A 165 4.81 -6.54 15.32
C GLU A 165 6.16 -5.82 15.48
N GLY A 166 6.16 -4.69 16.20
CA GLY A 166 7.39 -3.92 16.45
C GLY A 166 7.15 -2.56 17.07
N ASP A 167 8.22 -1.76 17.21
CA ASP A 167 8.19 -0.42 17.80
C ASP A 167 7.87 0.69 16.78
N GLY A 168 7.67 0.35 15.50
CA GLY A 168 7.50 1.31 14.41
C GLY A 168 8.79 1.73 13.70
N SER A 169 9.94 1.13 14.03
CA SER A 169 11.21 1.38 13.34
C SER A 169 11.27 0.74 11.95
N LYS A 170 10.57 -0.40 11.77
CA LYS A 170 10.46 -1.08 10.48
C LYS A 170 9.37 -0.45 9.62
N PRO A 171 9.53 -0.43 8.28
CA PRO A 171 8.50 0.04 7.36
C PRO A 171 7.17 -0.67 7.58
N LEU A 172 6.08 0.08 7.54
CA LEU A 172 4.72 -0.45 7.58
C LEU A 172 4.23 -0.65 6.14
N ASN A 173 3.67 -1.82 5.84
CA ASN A 173 3.06 -2.10 4.54
C ASN A 173 1.57 -1.72 4.55
N ILE A 174 1.06 -1.17 3.46
CA ILE A 174 -0.38 -0.91 3.25
C ILE A 174 -1.23 -2.20 3.23
N GLY A 175 -0.58 -3.35 2.98
CA GLY A 175 -1.18 -4.68 3.10
C GLY A 175 -1.36 -5.18 4.54
N THR A 176 -0.82 -4.46 5.54
CA THR A 176 -0.91 -4.88 6.94
C THR A 176 -2.38 -4.97 7.38
N LYS A 177 -2.76 -6.12 7.93
CA LYS A 177 -4.08 -6.38 8.52
C LYS A 177 -4.05 -6.24 10.02
N HIS A 178 -2.99 -6.68 10.66
CA HIS A 178 -2.87 -6.68 12.11
C HIS A 178 -1.67 -5.84 12.53
N LEU A 179 -1.92 -4.64 13.05
CA LEU A 179 -0.88 -3.73 13.54
C LEU A 179 -0.72 -3.89 15.04
N LYS A 180 0.44 -4.36 15.49
CA LYS A 180 0.83 -4.44 16.90
C LYS A 180 2.08 -3.61 17.16
N LEU A 181 1.89 -2.48 17.83
CA LEU A 181 2.98 -1.64 18.30
C LEU A 181 3.39 -2.04 19.71
N SER A 182 4.69 -2.28 19.92
CA SER A 182 5.23 -2.59 21.24
C SER A 182 5.16 -1.38 22.18
N ASP A 183 5.38 -1.63 23.48
CA ASP A 183 5.56 -0.59 24.48
C ASP A 183 6.67 0.38 24.07
N ASN A 184 6.51 1.66 24.42
CA ASN A 184 7.47 2.73 24.12
C ASN A 184 7.84 2.82 22.62
N CYS A 185 6.85 2.68 21.73
CA CYS A 185 7.08 2.74 20.28
C CYS A 185 7.84 4.01 19.88
N VAL A 186 8.69 3.93 18.85
CA VAL A 186 9.53 5.04 18.39
C VAL A 186 8.75 6.08 17.57
N LEU A 187 7.51 5.77 17.23
CA LEU A 187 6.64 6.62 16.42
C LEU A 187 6.16 7.83 17.23
N VAL A 188 6.37 9.01 16.66
CA VAL A 188 5.98 10.30 17.26
C VAL A 188 4.73 10.90 16.63
N ASP A 189 4.32 10.36 15.48
CA ASP A 189 3.14 10.74 14.70
C ASP A 189 2.12 9.59 14.65
N TRP A 190 0.84 9.94 14.61
CA TRP A 190 -0.25 8.98 14.42
C TRP A 190 -0.97 9.31 13.12
N ASP A 191 -0.83 8.43 12.12
CA ASP A 191 -1.59 8.50 10.88
C ASP A 191 -1.64 7.10 10.27
N VAL A 192 -2.83 6.50 10.28
CA VAL A 192 -3.12 5.16 9.74
C VAL A 192 -4.08 5.23 8.55
N SER A 193 -4.33 6.43 8.01
CA SER A 193 -5.38 6.67 7.02
C SER A 193 -5.16 5.91 5.70
N LEU A 194 -3.91 5.57 5.37
CA LEU A 194 -3.55 4.82 4.17
C LEU A 194 -3.47 3.29 4.38
N LEU A 195 -3.73 2.81 5.59
CA LEU A 195 -3.69 1.39 5.96
C LEU A 195 -5.11 0.80 5.91
N TYR A 196 -5.75 0.92 4.77
CA TYR A 196 -7.17 0.57 4.55
C TYR A 196 -7.47 -0.94 4.72
N ASN A 197 -6.44 -1.78 4.76
CA ASN A 197 -6.57 -3.21 5.01
C ASN A 197 -6.58 -3.60 6.49
N LEU A 198 -6.36 -2.64 7.42
CA LEU A 198 -6.29 -2.95 8.84
C LEU A 198 -7.61 -3.55 9.35
N GLU A 199 -7.49 -4.71 9.99
CA GLU A 199 -8.54 -5.43 10.70
C GLU A 199 -8.37 -5.32 12.22
N SER A 200 -7.13 -5.17 12.71
CA SER A 200 -6.86 -4.92 14.14
C SER A 200 -5.71 -3.94 14.38
N ILE A 201 -5.87 -3.10 15.40
CA ILE A 201 -4.82 -2.22 15.93
C ILE A 201 -4.60 -2.55 17.40
N GLU A 202 -3.37 -2.87 17.77
CA GLU A 202 -2.92 -3.03 19.15
C GLU A 202 -1.74 -2.09 19.39
N ILE A 203 -1.86 -1.23 20.39
CA ILE A 203 -0.82 -0.29 20.79
C ILE A 203 -0.40 -0.66 22.21
N GLY A 204 0.90 -0.83 22.43
CA GLY A 204 1.48 -1.06 23.75
C GLY A 204 1.34 0.12 24.71
N ASN A 205 2.02 0.02 25.83
CA ASN A 205 2.07 1.05 26.85
C ASN A 205 3.03 2.19 26.47
N ASP A 206 2.78 3.38 27.02
CA ASP A 206 3.70 4.52 26.94
C ASP A 206 4.00 5.03 25.51
N CYS A 207 3.05 4.88 24.60
CA CYS A 207 3.19 5.28 23.19
C CYS A 207 2.58 6.66 22.90
N PHE A 208 3.07 7.36 21.87
CA PHE A 208 2.41 8.55 21.30
C PHE A 208 2.13 9.72 22.26
N GLY A 209 2.92 9.92 23.32
CA GLY A 209 2.67 11.01 24.30
C GLY A 209 2.58 12.42 23.69
N SER A 210 3.33 12.67 22.62
CA SER A 210 3.34 13.92 21.82
C SER A 210 2.10 14.12 20.95
N VAL A 211 1.39 13.04 20.59
CA VAL A 211 0.26 13.11 19.65
C VAL A 211 -0.91 13.84 20.30
N LYS A 212 -1.42 14.87 19.62
CA LYS A 212 -2.58 15.63 20.10
C LYS A 212 -3.89 14.95 19.71
N THR A 213 -3.98 14.50 18.47
CA THR A 213 -5.21 13.95 17.91
C THR A 213 -4.99 12.50 17.53
N PHE A 214 -5.70 11.60 18.21
CA PHE A 214 -5.92 10.25 17.72
C PHE A 214 -7.14 10.27 16.82
N LYS A 215 -6.93 10.02 15.53
CA LYS A 215 -8.00 9.96 14.54
C LYS A 215 -7.88 8.67 13.75
N ILE A 216 -9.01 7.97 13.64
CA ILE A 216 -9.24 6.92 12.66
C ILE A 216 -10.52 7.30 11.91
N ASP A 217 -10.46 7.25 10.58
CA ASP A 217 -11.56 7.69 9.71
C ASP A 217 -11.57 6.84 8.45
N GLY A 218 -12.68 6.15 8.17
CA GLY A 218 -12.87 5.37 6.94
C GLY A 218 -12.20 3.99 6.91
N LEU A 219 -11.65 3.51 8.03
CA LEU A 219 -11.08 2.15 8.14
C LEU A 219 -12.19 1.11 8.29
N ASN A 220 -12.96 0.89 7.23
CA ASN A 220 -14.16 0.06 7.23
C ASN A 220 -13.90 -1.43 7.51
N ARG A 221 -12.66 -1.90 7.40
CA ARG A 221 -12.27 -3.29 7.73
C ARG A 221 -11.85 -3.46 9.18
N LEU A 222 -11.66 -2.37 9.91
CA LEU A 222 -11.12 -2.38 11.27
C LEU A 222 -12.17 -2.92 12.23
N LYS A 223 -11.86 -4.06 12.85
CA LYS A 223 -12.74 -4.77 13.79
C LYS A 223 -12.38 -4.50 15.24
N THR A 224 -11.08 -4.43 15.53
CA THR A 224 -10.60 -4.33 16.92
C THR A 224 -9.56 -3.24 17.10
N ILE A 225 -9.68 -2.49 18.20
CA ILE A 225 -8.69 -1.52 18.66
C ILE A 225 -8.34 -1.81 20.10
N LYS A 226 -7.06 -1.95 20.42
CA LYS A 226 -6.53 -2.09 21.77
C LYS A 226 -5.46 -1.03 22.02
N ILE A 227 -5.58 -0.30 23.13
CA ILE A 227 -4.63 0.74 23.50
C ILE A 227 -4.14 0.49 24.93
N GLY A 228 -2.84 0.27 25.06
CA GLY A 228 -2.12 0.10 26.32
C GLY A 228 -2.11 1.36 27.18
N LYS A 229 -1.65 1.23 28.41
CA LYS A 229 -1.68 2.30 29.42
C LYS A 229 -0.70 3.42 29.09
N ASN A 230 -1.00 4.63 29.56
CA ASN A 230 -0.15 5.81 29.39
C ASN A 230 0.14 6.17 27.93
N SER A 231 -0.69 5.69 27.00
CA SER A 231 -0.59 6.00 25.58
C SER A 231 -1.40 7.25 25.26
N PHE A 232 -0.88 8.07 24.35
CA PHE A 232 -1.44 9.36 23.96
C PHE A 232 -1.57 10.41 25.09
N THR A 233 -0.86 10.23 26.22
CA THR A 233 -0.82 11.18 27.34
C THR A 233 0.62 11.60 27.65
N GLN A 234 0.82 12.86 28.04
CA GLN A 234 2.10 13.36 28.57
C GLN A 234 2.22 13.22 30.09
N LYS A 235 1.07 13.06 30.78
CA LYS A 235 1.03 12.86 32.24
C LYS A 235 0.77 11.39 32.52
N LYS A 236 1.85 10.64 32.70
CA LYS A 236 1.80 9.19 33.00
C LYS A 236 1.18 8.96 34.36
N ASN A 237 0.32 7.94 34.47
CA ASN A 237 -0.35 7.53 35.70
C ASN A 237 -1.13 8.66 36.41
N TRP A 238 -1.50 9.72 35.69
CA TRP A 238 -2.23 10.84 36.24
C TRP A 238 -3.23 11.41 35.23
N HIS A 239 -4.38 11.87 35.73
CA HIS A 239 -5.42 12.55 34.99
C HIS A 239 -4.92 13.90 34.44
N GLY A 240 -4.25 13.88 33.29
CA GLY A 240 -3.86 15.11 32.61
C GLY A 240 -5.07 15.84 32.07
N ASN A 241 -5.19 17.15 32.36
CA ASN A 241 -6.22 18.01 31.78
C ASN A 241 -5.62 18.75 30.58
N ASP A 242 -5.44 18.04 29.46
CA ASP A 242 -4.98 18.64 28.21
C ASP A 242 -6.15 18.75 27.22
N LYS A 243 -6.86 19.87 27.30
CA LYS A 243 -8.00 20.19 26.41
C LYS A 243 -7.61 20.30 24.93
N SER A 244 -6.32 20.29 24.60
CA SER A 244 -5.85 20.32 23.21
C SER A 244 -5.80 18.93 22.56
N LYS A 245 -6.01 17.87 23.35
CA LYS A 245 -6.04 16.50 22.86
C LYS A 245 -7.45 16.06 22.44
N SER A 246 -7.52 15.21 21.43
CA SER A 246 -8.79 14.71 20.90
C SER A 246 -8.70 13.26 20.43
N PHE A 247 -9.83 12.55 20.53
CA PHE A 247 -10.01 11.16 20.14
C PHE A 247 -11.21 11.02 19.21
N HIS A 248 -10.96 10.57 17.99
CA HIS A 248 -11.96 10.44 16.94
C HIS A 248 -11.87 9.06 16.28
N ILE A 249 -12.99 8.34 16.28
CA ILE A 249 -13.20 7.18 15.43
C ILE A 249 -14.46 7.46 14.61
N LEU A 250 -14.28 7.56 13.29
CA LEU A 250 -15.31 7.98 12.34
C LEU A 250 -15.38 6.94 11.22
N ASN A 251 -16.59 6.65 10.73
CA ASN A 251 -16.79 5.83 9.52
C ASN A 251 -15.99 4.51 9.58
N CYS A 252 -16.17 3.73 10.65
CA CYS A 252 -15.53 2.43 10.84
C CYS A 252 -16.64 1.38 11.04
N GLU A 253 -17.29 1.00 9.94
CA GLU A 253 -18.55 0.24 9.97
C GLU A 253 -18.41 -1.18 10.53
N SER A 254 -17.24 -1.81 10.37
CA SER A 254 -16.99 -3.18 10.89
C SER A 254 -16.41 -3.19 12.31
N LEU A 255 -16.37 -2.06 13.02
CA LEU A 255 -15.72 -2.00 14.32
C LEU A 255 -16.57 -2.66 15.40
N GLU A 256 -16.06 -3.75 15.95
CA GLU A 256 -16.76 -4.60 16.92
C GLU A 256 -16.28 -4.37 18.36
N PHE A 257 -14.98 -4.08 18.55
CA PHE A 257 -14.38 -4.07 19.89
C PHE A 257 -13.33 -2.96 20.06
N ILE A 258 -13.46 -2.21 21.16
CA ILE A 258 -12.47 -1.22 21.59
C ILE A 258 -12.07 -1.53 23.03
N GLN A 259 -10.79 -1.85 23.24
CA GLN A 259 -10.19 -1.96 24.57
C GLN A 259 -9.27 -0.77 24.81
N ASN A 260 -9.71 0.14 25.67
CA ASN A 260 -8.83 1.15 26.25
C ASN A 260 -8.33 0.63 27.60
N GLY A 261 -7.01 0.66 27.84
CA GLY A 261 -6.30 -0.03 28.92
C GLY A 261 -7.11 -0.33 30.19
N THR A 262 -7.17 -1.62 30.55
CA THR A 262 -7.77 -2.21 31.76
C THR A 262 -9.00 -1.48 32.36
N ILE A 263 -10.17 -2.07 32.14
CA ILE A 263 -11.38 -1.91 32.96
C ILE A 263 -11.04 -2.28 34.41
N ARG A 264 -10.48 -1.33 35.15
CA ARG A 264 -10.44 -1.20 36.62
C ARG A 264 -9.51 -0.02 36.93
N ILE A 265 -10.13 1.16 36.99
CA ILE A 265 -9.66 2.34 37.71
C ILE A 265 -8.40 2.98 37.07
N ASN A 266 -8.61 4.10 36.37
CA ASN A 266 -7.61 5.08 35.92
C ASN A 266 -6.73 4.72 34.71
N SER A 267 -7.32 4.42 33.54
CA SER A 267 -6.58 4.67 32.30
C SER A 267 -6.50 6.20 32.08
N CYS A 268 -5.28 6.73 32.01
CA CYS A 268 -5.02 8.15 31.77
C CYS A 268 -4.96 8.49 30.27
N ASN A 269 -5.29 7.52 29.42
CA ASN A 269 -5.33 7.68 27.97
C ASN A 269 -6.48 8.64 27.63
N PHE A 270 -6.18 9.71 26.90
CA PHE A 270 -7.19 10.68 26.43
C PHE A 270 -8.07 11.32 27.52
N TYR A 271 -7.61 11.38 28.78
CA TYR A 271 -8.35 12.03 29.86
C TYR A 271 -8.62 13.52 29.55
N CYS A 272 -9.88 13.97 29.70
CA CYS A 272 -10.36 15.30 29.30
C CYS A 272 -10.26 15.66 27.80
N SER A 273 -10.02 14.70 26.91
CA SER A 273 -10.09 14.90 25.46
C SER A 273 -11.54 15.01 24.96
N SER A 274 -11.74 15.68 23.83
CA SER A 274 -13.00 15.51 23.09
C SER A 274 -13.07 14.08 22.52
N PHE A 275 -14.18 13.39 22.79
CA PHE A 275 -14.40 12.00 22.39
C PHE A 275 -15.55 11.94 21.38
N VAL A 276 -15.27 11.44 20.17
CA VAL A 276 -16.27 11.32 19.12
C VAL A 276 -16.19 9.93 18.49
N ILE A 277 -17.28 9.19 18.62
CA ILE A 277 -17.55 7.97 17.84
C ILE A 277 -18.78 8.25 16.98
N ARG A 278 -18.69 8.07 15.67
CA ARG A 278 -19.81 8.27 14.73
C ARG A 278 -19.86 7.16 13.69
N GLY A 279 -21.08 6.70 13.41
CA GLY A 279 -21.36 5.69 12.39
C GLY A 279 -21.04 4.27 12.84
N ILE A 280 -21.21 3.95 14.13
CA ILE A 280 -20.89 2.63 14.69
C ILE A 280 -21.94 2.22 15.74
N ASP A 281 -22.47 1.00 15.62
CA ASP A 281 -23.31 0.34 16.62
C ASP A 281 -22.40 -0.43 17.61
N ILE A 282 -21.75 0.27 18.56
CA ILE A 282 -20.78 -0.36 19.48
C ILE A 282 -21.44 -0.81 20.78
N ILE A 283 -21.13 -2.03 21.22
CA ILE A 283 -21.25 -2.44 22.62
C ILE A 283 -20.08 -1.83 23.39
N LEU A 284 -20.33 -0.69 24.02
CA LEU A 284 -19.34 0.03 24.83
C LEU A 284 -19.34 -0.56 26.25
N ASP A 285 -18.37 -1.43 26.56
CA ASP A 285 -18.00 -1.71 27.95
C ASP A 285 -17.05 -0.59 28.43
N ILE A 286 -17.64 0.52 28.88
CA ILE A 286 -16.96 1.67 29.51
C ILE A 286 -16.81 1.43 31.01
#